data_AF-A0A8S0X4I6-F1
#
_entry.id   AF-A0A8S0X4I6-F1
#
_cell.length_a   1.000
_cell.length_b   1.000
_cell.length_c   1.000
_cell.angle_alpha   90.00
_cell.angle_beta   90.00
_cell.angle_gamma   90.00
#
_symmetry.space_group_name_H-M   'P 1'
#
loop_
_entity.id
_entity.type
_entity.pdbx_description
1 polymer ?
#
loop_
_entity_poly.entity_id
_entity_poly.type
_entity_poly.pdbx_seq_one_letter_code
_entity_poly.pdbx_strand_id
1 'polypeptide(L)'
;MRFSLLPVVVFLAAAATSVLGQVDGVNVDDIFERDITSPEDHLEARDVHTNLALALRELEEVRQRSLDHAYHVKRTMETLERRSRSTCYAACAAQFSGANKIACWKKCDAIWNGKKK
;
A
#
# COMPACT_ATOMS: atom_id res chain seq x y z
N MET A 1 31.03 -12.53 25.61
CA MET A 1 30.96 -12.50 24.13
C MET A 1 29.97 -11.42 23.74
N ARG A 2 30.43 -10.31 23.15
CA ARG A 2 29.58 -9.21 22.66
C ARG A 2 29.17 -9.57 21.24
N PHE A 3 27.96 -10.09 21.06
CA PHE A 3 27.40 -10.32 19.71
C PHE A 3 27.06 -8.95 19.12
N SER A 4 27.85 -8.56 18.14
CA SER A 4 27.68 -7.31 17.40
C SER A 4 26.38 -7.41 16.60
N LEU A 5 25.36 -6.63 16.98
CA LEU A 5 24.04 -6.52 16.34
C LEU A 5 24.06 -5.85 14.95
N LEU A 6 25.26 -5.42 14.52
CA LEU A 6 25.50 -4.74 13.25
C LEU A 6 25.06 -5.50 11.98
N PRO A 7 25.25 -6.82 11.81
CA PRO A 7 24.92 -7.47 10.55
C PRO A 7 23.41 -7.60 10.34
N VAL A 8 22.64 -7.72 11.43
CA VAL A 8 21.17 -7.85 11.38
C VAL A 8 20.52 -6.50 11.01
N VAL A 9 21.05 -5.40 11.52
CA VAL A 9 20.56 -4.04 11.20
C VAL A 9 20.89 -3.67 9.75
N VAL A 10 22.04 -4.10 9.22
CA VAL A 10 22.40 -3.89 7.80
C VAL A 10 21.49 -4.68 6.86
N PHE A 11 21.15 -5.93 7.21
CA PHE A 11 20.21 -6.74 6.42
C PHE A 11 18.78 -6.15 6.39
N LEU A 12 18.30 -5.65 7.53
CA LEU A 12 16.99 -4.98 7.61
C LEU A 12 16.96 -3.64 6.88
N ALA A 13 18.07 -2.89 6.87
CA ALA A 13 18.17 -1.64 6.12
C ALA A 13 18.17 -1.87 4.60
N ALA A 14 18.81 -2.95 4.11
CA ALA A 14 18.83 -3.31 2.69
C ALA A 14 17.44 -3.72 2.16
N ALA A 15 16.64 -4.41 2.98
CA ALA A 15 15.27 -4.77 2.62
C ALA A 15 14.34 -3.54 2.54
N ALA A 16 14.59 -2.51 3.36
CA ALA A 16 13.81 -1.27 3.35
C ALA A 16 14.10 -0.38 2.12
N THR A 17 15.32 -0.44 1.57
CA THR A 17 15.67 0.32 0.35
C THR A 17 15.11 -0.30 -0.93
N SER A 18 14.83 -1.61 -0.96
CA SER A 18 14.30 -2.27 -2.16
C SER A 18 12.86 -1.91 -2.52
N VAL A 19 12.12 -1.25 -1.60
CA VAL A 19 10.76 -0.76 -1.85
C VAL A 19 10.77 0.69 -2.41
N LEU A 20 11.91 1.39 -2.34
CA LEU A 20 12.04 2.78 -2.76
C LEU A 20 13.35 2.99 -3.54
N GLY A 21 13.32 2.68 -4.83
CA GLY A 21 14.31 3.16 -5.79
C GLY A 21 15.19 2.07 -6.35
N GLN A 22 14.88 1.68 -7.58
CA GLN A 22 15.81 1.75 -8.72
C GLN A 22 17.21 2.27 -8.34
N VAL A 23 18.13 1.36 -7.98
CA VAL A 23 19.57 1.62 -7.91
C VAL A 23 20.23 0.72 -8.94
N ASP A 24 20.74 1.36 -9.98
CA ASP A 24 21.64 0.79 -10.97
C ASP A 24 22.82 0.07 -10.29
N GLY A 25 23.11 -1.15 -10.72
CA GLY A 25 24.47 -1.67 -10.68
C GLY A 25 24.87 -2.65 -9.55
N VAL A 26 23.93 -3.33 -8.89
CA VAL A 26 24.31 -4.53 -8.11
C VAL A 26 24.19 -5.75 -9.01
N ASN A 27 25.33 -6.21 -9.54
CA ASN A 27 25.42 -7.43 -10.34
C ASN A 27 25.23 -8.64 -9.41
N VAL A 28 24.01 -9.17 -9.36
CA VAL A 28 23.61 -10.30 -8.51
C VAL A 28 24.28 -11.61 -8.95
N ASP A 29 24.82 -11.66 -10.17
CA ASP A 29 25.49 -12.85 -10.72
C ASP A 29 26.78 -13.23 -9.98
N ASP A 30 27.54 -12.27 -9.44
CA ASP A 30 28.83 -12.55 -8.76
C ASP A 30 28.69 -13.21 -7.37
N ILE A 31 27.48 -13.25 -6.80
CA ILE A 31 27.23 -13.88 -5.48
C ILE A 31 26.91 -15.37 -5.64
N PHE A 32 26.54 -15.83 -6.85
CA PHE A 32 26.15 -17.23 -7.09
C PHE A 32 27.32 -18.17 -7.44
N GLU A 33 28.51 -17.66 -7.74
CA GLU A 33 29.63 -18.50 -8.22
C GLU A 33 30.52 -19.10 -7.12
N ARG A 34 30.20 -18.87 -5.84
CA ARG A 34 31.10 -19.26 -4.75
C ARG A 34 30.38 -19.98 -3.61
N ASP A 35 29.75 -21.12 -3.91
CA ASP A 35 29.76 -22.31 -3.02
C ASP A 35 28.91 -23.42 -3.64
N ILE A 36 29.56 -24.32 -4.39
CA ILE A 36 28.99 -25.63 -4.71
C ILE A 36 30.07 -26.67 -4.49
N THR A 37 30.41 -26.89 -3.21
CA THR A 37 31.24 -28.03 -2.80
C THR A 37 30.70 -28.69 -1.55
N SER A 38 29.39 -29.01 -1.48
CA SER A 38 28.89 -30.06 -0.59
C SER A 38 27.49 -30.54 -0.98
N PRO A 39 27.23 -31.87 -1.04
CA PRO A 39 25.89 -32.41 -1.28
C PRO A 39 24.90 -32.16 -0.13
N GLU A 40 25.36 -31.81 1.08
CA GLU A 40 24.48 -31.40 2.19
C GLU A 40 23.95 -29.96 2.00
N ASP A 41 24.78 -29.04 1.47
CA ASP A 41 24.38 -27.65 1.19
C ASP A 41 23.29 -27.55 0.11
N HIS A 42 23.21 -28.52 -0.79
CA HIS A 42 22.15 -28.59 -1.80
C HIS A 42 20.77 -28.93 -1.23
N LEU A 43 20.72 -29.67 -0.12
CA LEU A 43 19.45 -30.00 0.54
C LEU A 43 18.92 -28.78 1.30
N GLU A 44 19.80 -28.05 1.97
CA GLU A 44 19.48 -26.80 2.66
C GLU A 44 19.11 -25.69 1.67
N ALA A 45 19.85 -25.54 0.57
CA ALA A 45 19.49 -24.59 -0.50
C ALA A 45 18.11 -24.90 -1.10
N ARG A 46 17.78 -26.18 -1.28
CA ARG A 46 16.46 -26.61 -1.77
C ARG A 46 15.36 -26.28 -0.77
N ASP A 47 15.60 -26.47 0.53
CA ASP A 47 14.62 -26.13 1.58
C ASP A 47 14.41 -24.61 1.68
N VAL A 48 15.48 -23.82 1.60
CA VAL A 48 15.42 -22.35 1.54
C VAL A 48 14.62 -21.89 0.31
N HIS A 49 14.84 -22.49 -0.87
CA HIS A 49 14.07 -22.18 -2.06
C HIS A 49 12.58 -22.51 -1.91
N THR A 50 12.23 -23.64 -1.28
CA THR A 50 10.83 -23.97 -1.02
C THR A 50 10.17 -23.05 -0.01
N ASN A 51 10.87 -22.70 1.07
CA ASN A 51 10.38 -21.79 2.10
C ASN A 51 10.20 -20.37 1.54
N LEU A 52 11.11 -19.89 0.69
CA LEU A 52 10.96 -18.61 -0.02
C LEU A 52 9.77 -18.62 -0.97
N ALA A 53 9.57 -19.70 -1.74
CA ALA A 53 8.43 -19.83 -2.64
C ALA A 53 7.09 -19.82 -1.90
N LEU A 54 7.03 -20.43 -0.71
CA LEU A 54 5.85 -20.38 0.15
C LEU A 54 5.61 -18.96 0.69
N ALA A 55 6.65 -18.31 1.21
CA ALA A 55 6.54 -16.94 1.73
C ALA A 55 6.10 -15.94 0.65
N LEU A 56 6.58 -16.08 -0.59
CA LEU A 56 6.15 -15.25 -1.72
C LEU A 56 4.66 -15.45 -2.04
N ARG A 57 4.16 -16.69 -2.02
CA ARG A 57 2.73 -16.98 -2.22
C ARG A 57 1.87 -16.35 -1.12
N GLU A 58 2.28 -16.46 0.14
CA GLU A 58 1.56 -15.83 1.25
C GLU A 58 1.53 -14.31 1.12
N LEU A 59 2.64 -13.69 0.71
CA LEU A 59 2.71 -12.25 0.44
C LEU A 59 1.79 -11.84 -0.71
N GLU A 60 1.69 -12.62 -1.78
CA GLU A 60 0.76 -12.39 -2.88
C GLU A 60 -0.69 -12.45 -2.41
N GLU A 61 -1.06 -13.43 -1.57
CA GLU A 61 -2.40 -13.54 -0.99
C GLU A 61 -2.74 -12.38 -0.06
N VAL A 62 -1.80 -11.93 0.76
CA VAL A 62 -1.98 -10.74 1.63
C VAL A 62 -2.14 -9.48 0.78
N ARG A 63 -1.31 -9.31 -0.26
CA ARG A 63 -1.41 -8.19 -1.20
C ARG A 63 -2.77 -8.17 -1.88
N GLN A 64 -3.25 -9.31 -2.35
CA GLN A 64 -4.54 -9.41 -3.02
C GLN A 64 -5.69 -9.01 -2.09
N ARG A 65 -5.71 -9.53 -0.85
CA ARG A 65 -6.69 -9.11 0.17
C ARG A 65 -6.63 -7.62 0.47
N SER A 66 -5.43 -7.05 0.53
CA SER A 66 -5.25 -5.61 0.75
C SER A 66 -5.82 -4.79 -0.41
N LEU A 67 -5.65 -5.23 -1.65
CA LEU A 67 -6.19 -4.54 -2.83
C LEU A 67 -7.72 -4.61 -2.85
N ASP A 68 -8.29 -5.77 -2.52
CA ASP A 68 -9.74 -5.94 -2.43
C ASP A 68 -10.34 -5.05 -1.34
N HIS A 69 -9.71 -5.01 -0.15
CA HIS A 69 -10.10 -4.10 0.93
C HIS A 69 -10.02 -2.63 0.51
N ALA A 70 -8.92 -2.22 -0.13
CA ALA A 70 -8.76 -0.86 -0.62
C ALA A 70 -9.85 -0.50 -1.64
N TYR A 71 -10.19 -1.42 -2.54
CA TYR A 71 -11.27 -1.24 -3.52
C TYR A 71 -12.63 -1.08 -2.83
N HIS A 72 -12.94 -1.92 -1.85
CA HIS A 72 -14.19 -1.83 -1.09
C HIS A 72 -14.30 -0.51 -0.32
N VAL A 73 -13.24 -0.09 0.37
CA VAL A 73 -13.20 1.18 1.09
C VAL A 73 -13.34 2.36 0.13
N LYS A 74 -12.68 2.35 -1.02
CA LYS A 74 -12.85 3.40 -2.04
C LYS A 74 -14.31 3.52 -2.46
N ARG A 75 -14.95 2.39 -2.77
CA ARG A 75 -16.35 2.37 -3.23
C ARG A 75 -17.32 2.85 -2.15
N THR A 76 -17.10 2.51 -0.88
CA THR A 76 -17.95 2.98 0.22
C THR A 76 -17.78 4.48 0.43
N MET A 77 -16.54 4.99 0.36
CA MET A 77 -16.24 6.42 0.47
C MET A 77 -16.92 7.22 -0.65
N GLU A 78 -16.81 6.78 -1.91
CA GLU A 78 -17.52 7.43 -3.03
C GLU A 78 -19.05 7.43 -2.84
N THR A 79 -19.60 6.35 -2.29
CA THR A 79 -21.04 6.23 -2.01
C THR A 79 -21.46 7.19 -0.90
N LEU A 80 -20.67 7.27 0.17
CA LEU A 80 -20.91 8.20 1.28
C LEU A 80 -20.79 9.65 0.81
N GLU A 81 -19.81 9.96 -0.04
CA GLU A 81 -19.66 11.29 -0.62
C GLU A 81 -20.91 11.68 -1.41
N ARG A 82 -21.38 10.84 -2.34
CA ARG A 82 -22.60 11.10 -3.11
C ARG A 82 -23.82 11.28 -2.21
N ARG A 83 -23.98 10.41 -1.20
CA ARG A 83 -25.09 10.49 -0.24
C ARG A 83 -25.04 11.81 0.54
N SER A 84 -23.90 12.12 1.15
CA SER A 84 -23.70 13.35 1.92
C SER A 84 -23.97 14.60 1.09
N ARG A 85 -23.53 14.61 -0.17
CA ARG A 85 -23.78 15.70 -1.13
C ARG A 85 -25.27 15.86 -1.41
N SER A 86 -25.97 14.76 -1.71
CA SER A 86 -27.42 14.76 -1.91
C SER A 86 -28.17 15.28 -0.68
N THR A 87 -27.81 14.78 0.51
CA THR A 87 -28.40 15.22 1.79
C THR A 87 -28.23 16.72 2.04
N CYS A 88 -27.06 17.29 1.71
CA CYS A 88 -26.81 18.72 1.86
C CYS A 88 -27.78 19.57 1.03
N TYR A 89 -27.93 19.27 -0.27
CA TYR A 89 -28.85 20.03 -1.11
C TYR A 89 -30.32 19.81 -0.74
N ALA A 90 -30.68 18.60 -0.34
CA ALA A 90 -32.02 18.29 0.14
C ALA A 90 -32.37 19.11 1.40
N ALA A 91 -31.46 19.19 2.36
CA ALA A 91 -31.63 20.03 3.55
C ALA A 91 -31.80 21.51 3.18
N CYS A 92 -30.98 22.03 2.26
CA CYS A 92 -31.12 23.41 1.78
C CYS A 92 -32.48 23.65 1.10
N ALA A 93 -32.98 22.69 0.32
CA ALA A 93 -34.28 22.80 -0.35
C ALA A 93 -35.46 22.71 0.62
N ALA A 94 -35.32 21.96 1.71
CA ALA A 94 -36.34 21.82 2.74
C ALA A 94 -36.42 23.06 3.67
N GLN A 95 -35.29 23.69 3.97
CA GLN A 95 -35.21 24.77 4.97
C GLN A 95 -35.26 26.18 4.39
N PHE A 96 -34.87 26.37 3.12
CA PHE A 96 -34.72 27.71 2.55
C PHE A 96 -35.41 27.85 1.18
N SER A 97 -35.83 29.08 0.88
CA SER A 97 -36.37 29.48 -0.42
C SER A 97 -35.61 30.70 -0.97
N GLY A 98 -35.79 30.99 -2.27
CA GLY A 98 -35.21 32.16 -2.93
C GLY A 98 -33.69 32.30 -2.77
N ALA A 99 -33.23 33.50 -2.45
CA ALA A 99 -31.81 33.83 -2.31
C ALA A 99 -31.10 33.00 -1.20
N ASN A 100 -31.80 32.68 -0.13
CA ASN A 100 -31.24 31.90 0.99
C ASN A 100 -30.95 30.45 0.58
N LYS A 101 -31.79 29.87 -0.29
CA LYS A 101 -31.55 28.53 -0.86
C LYS A 101 -30.28 28.51 -1.72
N ILE A 102 -30.09 29.53 -2.56
CA ILE A 102 -28.92 29.67 -3.42
C ILE A 102 -27.65 29.82 -2.58
N ALA A 103 -27.70 30.64 -1.51
CA ALA A 103 -26.58 30.79 -0.59
C ALA A 103 -26.23 29.47 0.13
N CYS A 104 -27.24 28.70 0.55
CA CYS A 104 -27.05 27.38 1.16
C CYS A 104 -26.40 26.39 0.18
N TRP A 105 -26.84 26.35 -1.08
CA TRP A 105 -26.25 25.50 -2.12
C TRP A 105 -24.78 25.83 -2.39
N LYS A 106 -24.41 27.12 -2.43
CA LYS A 106 -23.00 27.53 -2.57
C LYS A 106 -22.13 27.02 -1.44
N LYS A 107 -22.65 26.96 -0.20
CA LYS A 107 -21.95 26.37 0.93
C LYS A 107 -21.77 24.85 0.77
N CYS A 108 -22.80 24.14 0.32
CA CYS A 108 -22.68 22.73 -0.05
C CYS A 108 -21.59 22.54 -1.12
N ASP A 109 -21.64 23.29 -2.21
CA ASP A 109 -20.64 23.20 -3.29
C ASP A 109 -19.20 23.45 -2.80
N ALA A 110 -18.99 24.39 -1.87
CA ALA A 110 -17.67 24.67 -1.34
C ALA A 110 -17.04 23.47 -0.58
N ILE A 111 -17.84 22.57 -0.03
CA ILE A 111 -17.33 21.39 0.69
C ILE A 111 -16.63 20.42 -0.29
N TRP A 112 -17.22 20.18 -1.46
CA TRP A 112 -16.71 19.21 -2.44
C TRP A 112 -15.89 19.84 -3.58
N ASN A 113 -16.16 21.09 -3.93
CA ASN A 113 -15.52 21.80 -5.05
C ASN A 113 -14.56 22.91 -4.59
N GLY A 114 -14.54 23.26 -3.30
CA GLY A 114 -13.88 24.46 -2.78
C GLY A 114 -12.36 24.36 -2.53
N LYS A 115 -11.72 23.23 -2.88
CA LYS A 115 -10.26 23.10 -2.82
C LYS A 115 -9.67 22.68 -4.17
N LYS A 116 -9.63 23.64 -5.09
CA LYS A 116 -8.64 23.70 -6.16
C LYS A 116 -7.96 25.07 -6.09
N LYS A 117 -7.04 25.23 -5.14
CA LYS A 117 -6.04 26.30 -5.11
C LYS A 117 -4.74 25.70 -4.63
#